data_AF-A0A2W5X0N3-F1
#
_entry.id   AF-A0A2W5X0N3-F1
#
_cell.length_a   1.000
_cell.length_b   1.000
_cell.length_c   1.000
_cell.angle_alpha   90.00
_cell.angle_beta   90.00
_cell.angle_gamma   90.00
#
_symmetry.space_group_name_H-M   'P 1'
#
loop_
_entity.id
_entity.type
_entity.pdbx_description
1 polymer ?
#
loop_
_entity_poly.entity_id
_entity_poly.type
_entity_poly.pdbx_seq_one_letter_code
_entity_poly.pdbx_strand_id
1 'polypeptide(L)'
;MKRLSTAIFTLLVVAGLGLNAVAASSTPASHGNIGPNVIAQATATPAPTMAPEATTAPAATMAPAPPAMDFGSPPSGQIPILFNDHHVYAKPDKLKQGRVLAALVRGGTILIPLRSMFEQMGATVSYDAGSKTVDVSKPGSDVKVTVGKPEVVINGETRPLDVPPEIYQGHVVVPVRVISEGMGAYVQWVPDKRLVVVRYLPTTPAPPPPPPPAVTPVPPAPTPTPAPARYYDHFIAGDYIFSPKVYNEFSAGNTGGNNGSYAVRGAIEFPLIGLPWMLEGDYRQYSYQHNQGVATPADYVHDDPLHNHCPVAGDPGCVTVIGGNQFTPVAQVFVPAFAVRDYDFDARLGLKIADPRIYIGIGYMYRTGNYGYPRLNGVGFGAEKLPDLDQAFSLYGSLWYYPNVRGTCGTDVCPTGPYTLAYNILKYQIGGTFNFGSSPLFLDFGFLGDRGRNKSNAPADFTHNGPYVGLGLHF
;
A
#
# COMPACT_ATOMS: atom_id res chain seq x y z
N MET A 1 -13.51 -12.90 -36.27
CA MET A 1 -13.27 -13.55 -34.96
C MET A 1 -14.22 -12.95 -33.94
N LYS A 2 -15.41 -13.53 -33.81
CA LYS A 2 -16.47 -13.17 -32.86
C LYS A 2 -17.06 -14.48 -32.37
N ARG A 3 -16.97 -14.73 -31.06
CA ARG A 3 -17.69 -15.71 -30.21
C ARG A 3 -16.74 -16.26 -29.14
N LEU A 4 -16.45 -15.42 -28.14
CA LEU A 4 -15.95 -15.86 -26.83
C LEU A 4 -16.35 -14.78 -25.81
N SER A 5 -17.65 -14.66 -25.49
CA SER A 5 -18.16 -13.60 -24.59
C SER A 5 -19.32 -14.03 -23.70
N THR A 6 -19.66 -15.32 -23.63
CA THR A 6 -20.87 -15.75 -22.89
C THR A 6 -20.61 -16.87 -21.89
N ALA A 7 -19.41 -17.48 -21.89
CA ALA A 7 -19.10 -18.61 -21.00
C ALA A 7 -18.57 -18.17 -19.61
N ILE A 8 -18.00 -16.97 -19.48
CA ILE A 8 -17.34 -16.53 -18.22
C ILE A 8 -18.36 -15.96 -17.21
N PHE A 9 -19.51 -15.47 -17.68
CA PHE A 9 -20.55 -14.92 -16.79
C PHE A 9 -21.41 -16.00 -16.10
N THR A 10 -21.36 -17.25 -16.55
CA THR A 10 -22.19 -18.35 -16.01
C THR A 10 -21.46 -19.16 -14.93
N LEU A 11 -20.14 -19.06 -14.82
CA LEU A 11 -19.38 -19.85 -13.83
C LEU A 11 -19.42 -19.25 -12.42
N LEU A 12 -19.57 -17.92 -12.28
CA LEU A 12 -19.56 -17.24 -10.98
C LEU A 12 -20.92 -17.25 -10.25
N VAL A 13 -22.01 -17.61 -10.92
CA VAL A 13 -23.36 -17.67 -10.32
C VAL A 13 -23.74 -19.09 -9.85
N VAL A 14 -23.03 -20.13 -10.31
CA VAL A 14 -23.36 -21.53 -9.99
C VAL A 14 -22.54 -22.09 -8.81
N ALA A 15 -21.42 -21.47 -8.44
CA ALA A 15 -20.63 -21.90 -7.27
C ALA A 15 -21.30 -21.60 -5.91
N GLY A 16 -22.39 -20.80 -5.88
CA GLY A 16 -23.10 -20.41 -4.66
C GLY A 16 -24.22 -21.37 -4.19
N LEU A 17 -24.52 -22.47 -4.91
CA LEU A 17 -25.71 -23.29 -4.63
C LEU A 17 -25.51 -24.82 -4.63
N GLY A 18 -24.28 -25.33 -4.45
CA GLY A 18 -24.07 -26.77 -4.50
C GLY A 18 -22.85 -27.30 -3.76
N LEU A 19 -22.79 -27.19 -2.43
CA LEU A 19 -21.98 -28.09 -1.61
C LEU A 19 -22.88 -28.89 -0.66
N ASN A 20 -23.31 -30.06 -1.11
CA ASN A 20 -23.73 -31.14 -0.21
C ASN A 20 -22.47 -31.86 0.25
N ALA A 21 -22.01 -31.60 1.47
CA ALA A 21 -20.89 -32.33 2.06
C ALA A 21 -21.31 -33.76 2.42
N VAL A 22 -20.78 -34.72 1.68
CA VAL A 22 -20.78 -36.15 2.02
C VAL A 22 -19.94 -36.35 3.28
N ALA A 23 -20.50 -36.98 4.30
CA ALA A 23 -19.81 -37.35 5.53
C ALA A 23 -18.80 -38.48 5.26
N ALA A 24 -17.53 -38.25 5.59
CA ALA A 24 -16.52 -39.30 5.66
C ALA A 24 -16.35 -39.78 7.11
N SER A 25 -16.26 -41.10 7.28
CA SER A 25 -16.22 -41.82 8.55
C SER A 25 -14.93 -41.58 9.33
N SER A 26 -15.06 -41.43 10.65
CA SER A 26 -13.96 -41.33 11.60
C SER A 26 -13.46 -42.72 12.02
N THR A 27 -12.13 -42.90 12.00
CA THR A 27 -11.44 -43.91 12.84
C THR A 27 -10.35 -43.18 13.64
N PRO A 28 -10.12 -43.54 14.91
CA PRO A 28 -9.25 -42.77 15.80
C PRO A 28 -7.80 -43.29 15.72
N ALA A 29 -6.84 -42.37 15.58
CA ALA A 29 -5.41 -42.69 15.73
C ALA A 29 -4.76 -41.83 16.83
N SER A 30 -4.50 -42.50 17.95
CA SER A 30 -3.34 -42.44 18.85
C SER A 30 -2.50 -41.16 18.92
N HIS A 31 -2.43 -40.62 20.14
CA HIS A 31 -1.57 -39.54 20.62
C HIS A 31 -0.07 -39.88 20.49
N GLY A 32 0.73 -38.87 20.13
CA GLY A 32 2.19 -38.86 20.25
C GLY A 32 2.66 -37.60 20.97
N ASN A 33 3.18 -37.78 22.20
CA ASN A 33 3.83 -36.78 23.04
C ASN A 33 5.10 -36.21 22.37
N ILE A 34 5.28 -34.88 22.45
CA ILE A 34 6.62 -34.28 22.49
C ILE A 34 6.64 -33.22 23.60
N GLY A 35 7.58 -33.40 24.53
CA GLY A 35 7.79 -32.59 25.72
C GLY A 35 8.46 -31.23 25.48
N PRO A 36 8.81 -30.51 26.56
CA PRO A 36 9.10 -29.08 26.53
C PRO A 36 10.57 -28.81 26.22
N ASN A 37 10.86 -27.99 25.23
CA ASN A 37 12.20 -27.44 25.01
C ASN A 37 12.20 -25.91 25.15
N VAL A 38 12.58 -25.51 26.36
CA VAL A 38 13.58 -24.51 26.76
C VAL A 38 13.76 -23.27 25.86
N ILE A 39 13.41 -22.14 26.47
CA ILE A 39 13.70 -20.76 26.07
C ILE A 39 15.20 -20.48 26.27
N ALA A 40 15.90 -19.98 25.25
CA ALA A 40 17.24 -19.39 25.39
C ALA A 40 17.20 -17.91 24.96
N GLN A 41 17.56 -17.05 25.91
CA GLN A 41 17.63 -15.59 25.81
C GLN A 41 18.76 -15.12 24.89
N ALA A 42 18.52 -13.99 24.23
CA ALA A 42 19.50 -13.20 23.50
C ALA A 42 20.43 -12.44 24.45
N THR A 43 21.72 -12.40 24.13
CA THR A 43 22.70 -11.47 24.72
C THR A 43 23.48 -10.75 23.62
N ALA A 44 23.54 -9.42 23.74
CA ALA A 44 24.24 -8.49 22.87
C ALA A 44 25.76 -8.61 22.97
N THR A 45 26.50 -8.29 21.90
CA THR A 45 27.96 -8.07 21.93
C THR A 45 28.33 -6.91 20.98
N PRO A 46 29.31 -6.05 21.31
CA PRO A 46 29.46 -4.70 20.73
C PRO A 46 30.48 -4.61 19.57
N ALA A 47 30.44 -3.47 18.88
CA ALA A 47 31.33 -3.07 17.79
C ALA A 47 32.79 -2.84 18.24
N PRO A 48 33.80 -3.08 17.36
CA PRO A 48 35.16 -2.63 17.62
C PRO A 48 35.59 -1.41 16.79
N THR A 49 36.34 -0.56 17.47
CA THR A 49 37.00 0.69 17.09
C THR A 49 38.32 0.45 16.34
N MET A 50 38.70 1.35 15.42
CA MET A 50 39.97 1.39 14.68
C MET A 50 41.18 1.85 15.52
N ALA A 51 42.39 1.36 15.19
CA ALA A 51 43.61 2.11 14.74
C ALA A 51 44.86 1.16 14.70
N PRO A 52 46.06 1.58 14.24
CA PRO A 52 46.50 1.59 12.84
C PRO A 52 47.81 0.79 12.60
N GLU A 53 48.08 0.35 11.36
CA GLU A 53 49.41 -0.15 10.97
C GLU A 53 49.92 0.56 9.72
N ALA A 54 51.14 1.08 9.83
CA ALA A 54 51.85 1.86 8.83
C ALA A 54 52.86 0.96 8.10
N THR A 55 52.94 1.09 6.77
CA THR A 55 54.12 0.67 6.01
C THR A 55 54.45 1.73 4.96
N THR A 56 55.72 2.14 4.96
CA THR A 56 56.33 3.27 4.25
C THR A 56 56.90 2.90 2.88
N ALA A 57 56.81 3.81 1.90
CA ALA A 57 57.89 4.31 1.00
C ALA A 57 57.30 4.97 -0.28
N PRO A 58 58.04 5.82 -1.03
CA PRO A 58 58.88 6.97 -0.64
C PRO A 58 58.36 8.30 -1.25
N ALA A 59 59.00 9.40 -0.87
CA ALA A 59 58.64 10.78 -1.19
C ALA A 59 58.68 11.12 -2.70
N ALA A 60 57.60 11.73 -3.19
CA ALA A 60 57.58 12.57 -4.38
C ALA A 60 57.23 14.01 -3.95
N THR A 61 58.06 14.94 -4.40
CA THR A 61 58.10 16.36 -4.08
C THR A 61 56.76 17.06 -4.37
N MET A 62 56.07 17.56 -3.34
CA MET A 62 54.94 18.47 -3.52
C MET A 62 55.44 19.87 -3.91
N ALA A 63 54.93 20.39 -5.03
CA ALA A 63 55.01 21.81 -5.35
C ALA A 63 54.33 22.66 -4.25
N PRO A 64 54.77 23.91 -3.98
CA PRO A 64 54.17 24.72 -2.94
C PRO A 64 52.72 25.05 -3.29
N ALA A 65 51.83 24.97 -2.30
CA ALA A 65 50.46 25.43 -2.44
C ALA A 65 50.43 26.93 -2.79
N PRO A 66 49.60 27.36 -3.76
CA PRO A 66 49.48 28.78 -4.08
C PRO A 66 48.97 29.55 -2.86
N PRO A 67 49.39 30.82 -2.67
CA PRO A 67 48.99 31.60 -1.52
C PRO A 67 47.47 31.72 -1.43
N ALA A 68 46.93 31.68 -0.21
CA ALA A 68 45.52 31.92 0.03
C ALA A 68 45.15 33.31 -0.48
N MET A 69 44.34 33.37 -1.54
CA MET A 69 43.78 34.64 -2.03
C MET A 69 42.92 35.25 -0.92
N ASP A 70 43.19 36.52 -0.58
CA ASP A 70 42.30 37.33 0.24
C ASP A 70 41.11 37.77 -0.62
N PHE A 71 39.92 37.27 -0.26
CA PHE A 71 38.70 37.36 -1.08
C PHE A 71 37.81 38.57 -0.73
N GLY A 72 38.20 39.41 0.22
CA GLY A 72 37.35 40.50 0.71
C GLY A 72 36.03 40.02 1.33
N SER A 73 35.31 40.93 2.01
CA SER A 73 33.98 40.65 2.55
C SER A 73 32.91 41.31 1.68
N PRO A 74 31.92 40.58 1.14
CA PRO A 74 30.79 41.20 0.45
C PRO A 74 29.97 42.05 1.44
N PRO A 75 29.24 43.10 0.98
CA PRO A 75 28.32 43.83 1.84
C PRO A 75 27.35 42.84 2.51
N SER A 76 27.09 43.05 3.80
CA SER A 76 26.53 42.05 4.72
C SER A 76 25.43 41.16 4.13
N GLY A 77 25.72 39.86 4.01
CA GLY A 77 24.72 38.78 3.83
C GLY A 77 24.67 38.07 2.47
N GLN A 78 25.48 38.46 1.48
CA GLN A 78 25.43 37.87 0.13
C GLN A 78 26.47 36.75 -0.07
N ILE A 79 26.10 35.71 -0.84
CA ILE A 79 26.95 34.55 -1.17
C ILE A 79 27.74 34.84 -2.47
N PRO A 80 29.08 34.80 -2.47
CA PRO A 80 29.89 34.95 -3.69
C PRO A 80 29.71 33.77 -4.67
N ILE A 81 29.88 34.05 -5.98
CA ILE A 81 29.83 33.04 -7.07
C ILE A 81 31.17 33.08 -7.84
N LEU A 82 31.82 31.92 -7.97
CA LEU A 82 33.03 31.73 -8.78
C LEU A 82 32.66 31.06 -10.11
N PHE A 83 33.02 31.66 -11.23
CA PHE A 83 32.68 31.15 -12.56
C PHE A 83 33.92 30.94 -13.42
N ASN A 84 34.20 29.69 -13.82
CA ASN A 84 35.33 29.32 -14.69
C ASN A 84 36.65 30.02 -14.33
N ASP A 85 36.99 30.05 -13.04
CA ASP A 85 38.17 30.70 -12.43
C ASP A 85 38.28 32.23 -12.62
N HIS A 86 37.20 32.89 -13.05
CA HIS A 86 37.05 34.34 -13.07
C HIS A 86 35.94 34.81 -12.11
N HIS A 87 36.11 36.01 -11.56
CA HIS A 87 35.01 36.68 -10.85
C HIS A 87 33.93 37.10 -11.86
N VAL A 88 32.68 36.82 -11.53
CA VAL A 88 31.50 37.39 -12.19
C VAL A 88 31.36 38.85 -11.71
N TYR A 89 32.25 39.73 -12.17
CA TYR A 89 32.07 41.17 -12.12
C TYR A 89 31.90 41.68 -13.53
N ALA A 90 30.75 42.32 -13.79
CA ALA A 90 30.44 42.89 -15.09
C ALA A 90 31.55 43.88 -15.51
N LYS A 91 32.16 43.67 -16.68
CA LYS A 91 32.97 44.70 -17.35
C LYS A 91 32.18 45.35 -18.49
N PRO A 92 32.26 46.69 -18.69
CA PRO A 92 33.13 47.63 -17.99
C PRO A 92 32.69 47.83 -16.53
N ASP A 93 33.66 48.15 -15.67
CA ASP A 93 33.60 48.31 -14.21
C ASP A 93 32.71 49.49 -13.75
N LYS A 94 31.47 49.51 -14.22
CA LYS A 94 30.38 50.30 -13.65
C LYS A 94 29.19 49.37 -13.55
N LEU A 95 28.98 48.87 -12.33
CA LEU A 95 27.62 48.76 -11.78
C LEU A 95 26.86 49.99 -12.31
N LYS A 96 25.95 49.83 -13.28
CA LYS A 96 24.93 50.87 -13.53
C LYS A 96 24.33 51.13 -12.16
N GLN A 97 24.58 52.33 -11.62
CA GLN A 97 24.27 52.78 -10.27
C GLN A 97 23.22 51.89 -9.56
N GLY A 98 23.69 51.01 -8.67
CA GLY A 98 22.83 50.35 -7.67
C GLY A 98 22.44 48.87 -7.86
N ARG A 99 23.02 48.09 -8.78
CA ARG A 99 22.66 46.65 -8.92
C ARG A 99 23.79 45.70 -8.52
N VAL A 100 23.91 45.39 -7.23
CA VAL A 100 24.80 44.31 -6.75
C VAL A 100 24.17 42.95 -7.06
N LEU A 101 24.93 42.04 -7.68
CA LEU A 101 24.54 40.65 -7.91
C LEU A 101 24.55 39.87 -6.60
N ALA A 102 23.47 39.98 -5.85
CA ALA A 102 23.23 39.19 -4.65
C ALA A 102 22.61 37.85 -5.06
N ALA A 103 23.25 36.73 -4.72
CA ALA A 103 22.57 35.45 -4.69
C ALA A 103 21.53 35.47 -3.55
N LEU A 104 20.27 35.17 -3.85
CA LEU A 104 19.18 35.08 -2.89
C LEU A 104 19.03 33.62 -2.43
N VAL A 105 18.89 33.37 -1.14
CA VAL A 105 18.59 32.02 -0.64
C VAL A 105 17.11 31.93 -0.27
N ARG A 106 16.38 31.01 -0.89
CA ARG A 106 14.96 30.75 -0.58
C ARG A 106 14.73 29.24 -0.51
N GLY A 107 14.18 28.75 0.60
CA GLY A 107 13.87 27.33 0.78
C GLY A 107 15.08 26.40 0.70
N GLY A 108 16.29 26.88 1.03
CA GLY A 108 17.53 26.11 0.87
C GLY A 108 18.14 26.14 -0.53
N THR A 109 17.49 26.78 -1.50
CA THR A 109 17.96 26.93 -2.87
C THR A 109 18.60 28.29 -3.08
N ILE A 110 19.70 28.34 -3.83
CA ILE A 110 20.39 29.57 -4.22
C ILE A 110 19.80 30.05 -5.56
N LEU A 111 19.17 31.21 -5.53
CA LEU A 111 18.61 31.90 -6.67
C LEU A 111 19.53 33.04 -7.12
N ILE A 112 19.62 33.23 -8.42
CA ILE A 112 20.51 34.21 -9.03
C ILE A 112 19.80 35.02 -10.10
N PRO A 113 20.15 36.30 -10.32
CA PRO A 113 19.60 37.08 -11.43
C PRO A 113 19.95 36.45 -12.78
N LEU A 114 18.94 35.93 -13.47
CA LEU A 114 19.08 35.14 -14.69
C LEU A 114 19.88 35.90 -15.76
N ARG A 115 19.44 37.11 -16.10
CA ARG A 115 20.04 37.90 -17.18
C ARG A 115 21.54 38.13 -16.98
N SER A 116 21.92 38.48 -15.75
CA SER A 116 23.31 38.85 -15.43
C SER A 116 24.27 37.67 -15.51
N MET A 117 23.81 36.45 -15.22
CA MET A 117 24.64 35.27 -15.43
C MET A 117 24.74 34.91 -16.91
N PHE A 118 23.63 35.00 -17.65
CA PHE A 118 23.57 34.56 -19.05
C PHE A 118 24.26 35.47 -20.05
N GLU A 119 24.15 36.79 -19.88
CA GLU A 119 24.85 37.74 -20.73
C GLU A 119 26.38 37.61 -20.58
N GLN A 120 26.88 37.30 -19.38
CA GLN A 120 28.32 37.04 -19.16
C GLN A 120 28.82 35.79 -19.90
N MET A 121 27.92 34.88 -20.26
CA MET A 121 28.23 33.64 -20.99
C MET A 121 28.03 33.79 -22.50
N GLY A 122 27.78 35.02 -22.97
CA GLY A 122 27.56 35.33 -24.38
C GLY A 122 26.18 34.92 -24.90
N ALA A 123 25.20 34.71 -24.01
CA ALA A 123 23.82 34.44 -24.38
C ALA A 123 23.01 35.75 -24.50
N THR A 124 22.04 35.76 -25.41
CA THR A 124 21.05 36.83 -25.56
C THR A 124 19.84 36.52 -24.69
N VAL A 125 19.37 37.50 -23.90
CA VAL A 125 18.24 37.32 -22.97
C VAL A 125 17.11 38.30 -23.30
N SER A 126 15.94 37.81 -23.69
CA SER A 126 14.71 38.60 -23.87
C SER A 126 13.68 38.30 -22.80
N TYR A 127 12.87 39.30 -22.42
CA TYR A 127 11.76 39.13 -21.49
C TYR A 127 10.47 39.65 -22.12
N ASP A 128 9.45 38.82 -22.13
CA ASP A 128 8.11 39.16 -22.58
C ASP A 128 7.21 39.43 -21.36
N ALA A 129 6.75 40.67 -21.22
CA ALA A 129 5.96 41.10 -20.06
C ALA A 129 4.51 40.55 -20.07
N GLY A 130 3.96 40.23 -21.24
CA GLY A 130 2.59 39.73 -21.38
C GLY A 130 2.44 38.28 -20.90
N SER A 131 3.42 37.45 -21.23
CA SER A 131 3.50 36.03 -20.84
C SER A 131 4.36 35.79 -19.59
N LYS A 132 5.08 36.80 -19.11
CA LYS A 132 6.08 36.69 -18.03
C LYS A 132 7.16 35.64 -18.31
N THR A 133 7.55 35.53 -19.58
CA THR A 133 8.52 34.55 -20.07
C THR A 133 9.86 35.22 -20.33
N VAL A 134 10.94 34.56 -19.95
CA VAL A 134 12.32 34.90 -20.30
C VAL A 134 12.83 33.86 -21.29
N ASP A 135 13.27 34.31 -22.45
CA ASP A 135 13.97 33.47 -23.43
C ASP A 135 15.47 33.80 -23.40
N VAL A 136 16.30 32.77 -23.35
CA VAL A 136 17.76 32.86 -23.37
C VAL A 136 18.28 32.03 -24.53
N SER A 137 19.05 32.64 -25.42
CA SER A 137 19.58 31.98 -26.61
C SER A 137 21.09 32.14 -26.75
N LYS A 138 21.78 31.04 -27.01
CA LYS A 138 23.21 30.97 -27.34
C LYS A 138 23.39 29.90 -28.45
N PRO A 139 24.41 30.00 -29.32
CA PRO A 139 24.70 28.91 -30.26
C PRO A 139 24.85 27.57 -29.52
N GLY A 140 23.95 26.61 -29.81
CA GLY A 140 23.91 25.30 -29.17
C GLY A 140 23.12 25.22 -27.85
N SER A 141 22.45 26.29 -27.39
CA SER A 141 21.60 26.24 -26.19
C SER A 141 20.43 27.23 -26.22
N ASP A 142 19.21 26.75 -25.94
CA ASP A 142 17.99 27.55 -25.80
C ASP A 142 17.34 27.29 -24.43
N VAL A 143 16.99 28.33 -23.68
CA VAL A 143 16.34 28.20 -22.36
C VAL A 143 15.13 29.13 -22.27
N LYS A 144 13.97 28.58 -21.92
CA LYS A 144 12.73 29.33 -21.67
C LYS A 144 12.28 29.17 -20.24
N VAL A 145 12.19 30.29 -19.53
CA VAL A 145 11.79 30.36 -18.12
C VAL A 145 10.50 31.15 -18.00
N THR A 146 9.48 30.59 -17.35
CA THR A 146 8.24 31.33 -17.05
C THR A 146 8.19 31.69 -15.57
N VAL A 147 8.00 32.97 -15.25
CA VAL A 147 7.90 33.44 -13.85
C VAL A 147 6.69 32.82 -13.16
N GLY A 148 6.91 32.24 -11.98
CA GLY A 148 5.89 31.61 -11.14
C GLY A 148 5.59 30.14 -11.46
N LYS A 149 6.17 29.57 -12.52
CA LYS A 149 6.01 28.15 -12.85
C LYS A 149 7.17 27.31 -12.30
N PRO A 150 6.93 26.18 -11.61
CA PRO A 150 7.97 25.32 -11.07
C PRO A 150 8.62 24.42 -12.15
N GLU A 151 8.81 24.94 -13.35
CA GLU A 151 9.38 24.24 -14.50
C GLU A 151 10.18 25.21 -15.39
N VAL A 152 11.14 24.67 -16.13
CA VAL A 152 11.93 25.37 -17.15
C VAL A 152 12.04 24.50 -18.39
N VAL A 153 12.09 25.11 -19.59
CA VAL A 153 12.37 24.39 -20.84
C VAL A 153 13.81 24.67 -21.25
N ILE A 154 14.62 23.63 -21.43
CA ILE A 154 16.03 23.72 -21.85
C ILE A 154 16.19 22.84 -23.09
N ASN A 155 16.62 23.42 -24.22
CA ASN A 155 16.78 22.75 -25.50
C ASN A 155 15.53 21.96 -25.96
N GLY A 156 14.34 22.48 -25.63
CA GLY A 156 13.06 21.84 -25.93
C GLY A 156 12.58 20.80 -24.91
N GLU A 157 13.37 20.49 -23.87
CA GLU A 157 13.01 19.55 -22.82
C GLU A 157 12.58 20.27 -21.54
N THR A 158 11.42 19.89 -20.99
CA THR A 158 10.92 20.44 -19.71
C THR A 158 11.62 19.79 -18.52
N ARG A 159 12.15 20.61 -17.61
CA ARG A 159 12.79 20.20 -16.36
C ARG A 159 12.09 20.84 -15.16
N PRO A 160 11.82 20.10 -14.07
CA PRO A 160 11.22 20.66 -12.86
C PRO A 160 12.20 21.56 -12.09
N LEU A 161 11.67 22.52 -11.33
CA LEU A 161 12.42 23.43 -10.46
C LEU A 161 11.97 23.29 -9.00
N ASP A 162 12.93 23.19 -8.07
CA ASP A 162 12.65 23.12 -6.63
C ASP A 162 12.02 24.40 -6.07
N VAL A 163 12.39 25.54 -6.66
CA VAL A 163 11.82 26.86 -6.33
C VAL A 163 11.43 27.53 -7.65
N PRO A 164 10.17 27.99 -7.80
CA PRO A 164 9.73 28.63 -9.04
C PRO A 164 10.52 29.93 -9.29
N PRO A 165 10.79 30.28 -10.56
CA PRO A 165 11.37 31.57 -10.92
C PRO A 165 10.49 32.70 -10.41
N GLU A 166 11.10 33.74 -9.86
CA GLU A 166 10.37 34.87 -9.31
C GLU A 166 11.00 36.21 -9.70
N ILE A 167 10.23 37.29 -9.58
CA ILE A 167 10.76 38.64 -9.75
C ILE A 167 11.12 39.17 -8.36
N TYR A 168 12.41 39.36 -8.12
CA TYR A 168 12.96 39.97 -6.92
C TYR A 168 13.64 41.30 -7.26
N GLN A 169 13.19 42.40 -6.65
CA GLN A 169 13.72 43.77 -6.89
C GLN A 169 13.80 44.16 -8.38
N GLY A 170 12.83 43.73 -9.20
CA GLY A 170 12.80 44.01 -10.64
C GLY A 170 13.70 43.10 -11.49
N HIS A 171 14.19 41.99 -10.93
CA HIS A 171 14.99 40.98 -11.61
C HIS A 171 14.34 39.61 -11.55
N VAL A 172 14.33 38.90 -12.68
CA VAL A 172 13.97 37.46 -12.65
C VAL A 172 15.13 36.69 -12.04
N VAL A 173 14.86 36.01 -10.93
CA VAL A 173 15.81 35.14 -10.23
C VAL A 173 15.42 33.68 -10.40
N VAL A 174 16.41 32.81 -10.61
CA VAL A 174 16.21 31.37 -10.88
C VAL A 174 17.17 30.49 -10.09
N PRO A 175 16.79 29.23 -9.80
CA PRO A 175 17.70 28.25 -9.19
C PRO A 175 18.96 28.05 -10.04
N VAL A 176 20.13 28.32 -9.45
CA VAL A 176 21.42 28.28 -10.17
C VAL A 176 21.76 26.90 -10.77
N ARG A 177 21.40 25.82 -10.07
CA ARG A 177 21.82 24.45 -10.41
C ARG A 177 21.20 23.93 -11.70
N VAL A 178 19.87 23.79 -11.72
CA VAL A 178 19.12 23.22 -12.86
C VAL A 178 19.43 23.95 -14.16
N ILE A 179 19.56 25.26 -14.05
CA ILE A 179 19.80 26.18 -15.16
C ILE A 179 21.24 26.07 -15.70
N SER A 180 22.24 25.89 -14.82
CA SER A 180 23.64 25.74 -15.23
C SER A 180 23.94 24.32 -15.76
N GLU A 181 23.41 23.29 -15.09
CA GLU A 181 23.57 21.88 -15.49
C GLU A 181 22.92 21.58 -16.83
N GLY A 182 21.71 22.11 -17.08
CA GLY A 182 21.04 21.98 -18.37
C GLY A 182 21.80 22.61 -19.55
N MET A 183 22.82 23.43 -19.27
CA MET A 183 23.68 24.06 -20.26
C MET A 183 25.10 23.48 -20.28
N GLY A 184 25.33 22.33 -19.63
CA GLY A 184 26.63 21.65 -19.64
C GLY A 184 27.67 22.24 -18.68
N ALA A 185 27.23 23.00 -17.68
CA ALA A 185 28.08 23.43 -16.57
C ALA A 185 27.92 22.55 -15.34
N TYR A 186 29.02 22.29 -14.65
CA TYR A 186 29.08 21.67 -13.34
C TYR A 186 28.90 22.72 -12.24
N VAL A 187 28.02 22.47 -11.27
CA VAL A 187 27.78 23.37 -10.12
C VAL A 187 28.16 22.67 -8.81
N GLN A 188 29.01 23.33 -8.02
CA GLN A 188 29.46 22.85 -6.72
C GLN A 188 29.24 23.91 -5.64
N TRP A 189 28.68 23.50 -4.51
CA TRP A 189 28.64 24.31 -3.29
C TRP A 189 29.86 24.00 -2.42
N VAL A 190 30.59 25.03 -2.01
CA VAL A 190 31.72 24.93 -1.08
C VAL A 190 31.28 25.50 0.28
N PRO A 191 30.88 24.64 1.23
CA PRO A 191 30.21 25.07 2.47
C PRO A 191 31.10 25.95 3.35
N ASP A 192 32.38 25.60 3.49
CA ASP A 192 33.33 26.29 4.38
C ASP A 192 33.58 27.75 3.96
N LYS A 193 33.40 28.05 2.67
CA LYS A 193 33.62 29.38 2.09
C LYS A 193 32.32 30.10 1.72
N ARG A 194 31.17 29.45 1.95
CA ARG A 194 29.85 29.88 1.45
C ARG A 194 29.95 30.35 -0.02
N LEU A 195 30.47 29.48 -0.88
CA LEU A 195 30.81 29.82 -2.27
C LEU A 195 30.14 28.85 -3.23
N VAL A 196 29.44 29.36 -4.24
CA VAL A 196 28.97 28.55 -5.38
C VAL A 196 30.01 28.61 -6.49
N VAL A 197 30.49 27.45 -6.93
CA VAL A 197 31.42 27.31 -8.06
C VAL A 197 30.66 26.75 -9.25
N VAL A 198 30.72 27.43 -10.39
CA VAL A 198 30.14 26.98 -11.66
C VAL A 198 31.25 26.85 -12.70
N ARG A 199 31.42 25.66 -13.28
CA ARG A 199 32.46 25.34 -14.28
C ARG A 199 31.84 24.78 -15.54
N TYR A 200 32.10 25.39 -16.69
CA TYR A 200 31.78 24.78 -17.97
C TYR A 200 32.82 23.74 -18.34
N LEU A 201 32.37 22.55 -18.73
CA LEU A 201 33.25 21.59 -19.39
C LEU A 201 33.27 21.96 -20.87
N PRO A 202 34.43 22.19 -21.51
CA PRO A 202 34.48 22.35 -22.95
C PRO A 202 33.94 21.06 -23.59
N THR A 203 32.95 21.19 -24.46
CA THR A 203 32.48 20.06 -25.26
C THR A 203 33.62 19.60 -26.15
N THR A 204 34.11 18.39 -25.94
CA THR A 204 35.01 17.71 -26.88
C THR A 204 34.33 17.71 -28.26
N PRO A 205 35.00 18.18 -29.33
CA PRO A 205 34.46 18.09 -30.68
C PRO A 205 34.12 16.63 -30.97
N ALA A 206 32.87 16.37 -31.39
CA ALA A 206 32.48 15.04 -31.81
C ALA A 206 33.46 14.54 -32.89
N PRO A 207 33.90 13.26 -32.85
CA PRO A 207 34.75 12.70 -33.88
C PRO A 207 34.09 12.85 -35.26
N PRO A 208 34.87 12.91 -36.37
CA PRO A 208 34.31 12.97 -37.71
C PRO A 208 33.39 11.78 -37.95
N PRO A 209 32.27 11.95 -38.67
CA PRO A 209 31.32 10.86 -38.89
C PRO A 209 32.02 9.72 -39.66
N PRO A 210 31.84 8.45 -39.25
CA PRO A 210 32.31 7.30 -40.03
C PRO A 210 31.65 7.31 -41.43
N PRO A 211 32.29 6.68 -42.44
CA PRO A 211 31.71 6.58 -43.78
C PRO A 211 30.30 5.97 -43.73
N PRO A 212 29.40 6.35 -44.65
CA PRO A 212 27.99 5.99 -44.58
C PRO A 212 27.82 4.47 -44.46
N PRO A 213 27.13 3.96 -43.43
CA PRO A 213 26.69 2.58 -43.41
C PRO A 213 25.82 2.34 -44.65
N ALA A 214 25.99 1.19 -45.30
CA ALA A 214 25.03 0.72 -46.29
C ALA A 214 23.62 0.90 -45.72
N VAL A 215 22.74 1.57 -46.47
CA VAL A 215 21.43 2.08 -46.02
C VAL A 215 20.75 1.06 -45.12
N THR A 216 20.95 1.22 -43.82
CA THR A 216 20.26 0.44 -42.82
C THR A 216 18.98 1.24 -42.58
N PRO A 217 17.80 0.65 -42.75
CA PRO A 217 16.55 1.40 -42.66
C PRO A 217 16.52 2.16 -41.34
N VAL A 218 16.19 3.46 -41.42
CA VAL A 218 16.02 4.34 -40.26
C VAL A 218 15.19 3.58 -39.21
N PRO A 219 15.71 3.39 -37.99
CA PRO A 219 14.91 2.82 -36.90
C PRO A 219 13.66 3.68 -36.76
N PRO A 220 12.45 3.09 -36.79
CA PRO A 220 11.24 3.86 -36.63
C PRO A 220 11.34 4.70 -35.35
N ALA A 221 10.80 5.92 -35.40
CA ALA A 221 10.68 6.78 -34.22
C ALA A 221 10.28 5.94 -32.99
N PRO A 222 10.85 6.18 -31.80
CA PRO A 222 10.46 5.43 -30.61
C PRO A 222 8.94 5.52 -30.53
N THR A 223 8.29 4.38 -30.74
CA THR A 223 6.85 4.28 -30.61
C THR A 223 6.57 4.80 -29.21
N PRO A 224 5.62 5.75 -29.03
CA PRO A 224 5.29 6.24 -27.69
C PRO A 224 5.17 5.00 -26.81
N THR A 225 6.02 4.90 -25.78
CA THR A 225 5.99 3.76 -24.88
C THR A 225 4.53 3.65 -24.48
N PRO A 226 3.83 2.57 -24.86
CA PRO A 226 2.44 2.44 -24.53
C PRO A 226 2.35 2.70 -23.04
N ALA A 227 1.47 3.62 -22.61
CA ALA A 227 1.13 3.69 -21.20
C ALA A 227 0.90 2.24 -20.76
N PRO A 228 1.61 1.75 -19.72
CA PRO A 228 1.62 0.33 -19.40
C PRO A 228 0.18 -0.16 -19.46
N ALA A 229 -0.06 -1.17 -20.29
CA ALA A 229 -1.40 -1.71 -20.46
C ALA A 229 -1.95 -1.94 -19.05
N ARG A 230 -3.13 -1.40 -18.74
CA ARG A 230 -3.74 -1.60 -17.42
C ARG A 230 -3.85 -3.11 -17.21
N TYR A 231 -2.94 -3.65 -16.42
CA TYR A 231 -2.90 -5.06 -16.12
C TYR A 231 -4.01 -5.29 -15.10
N TYR A 232 -5.03 -6.00 -15.57
CA TYR A 232 -6.10 -6.48 -14.72
C TYR A 232 -5.71 -7.91 -14.37
N ASP A 233 -5.54 -8.13 -13.09
CA ASP A 233 -5.04 -9.39 -12.58
C ASP A 233 -6.16 -10.08 -11.81
N HIS A 234 -6.44 -11.32 -12.19
CA HIS A 234 -7.56 -12.09 -11.69
C HIS A 234 -7.01 -13.26 -10.90
N PHE A 235 -7.59 -13.55 -9.75
CA PHE A 235 -7.12 -14.66 -8.94
C PHE A 235 -8.22 -15.37 -8.19
N ILE A 236 -7.90 -16.60 -7.77
CA ILE A 236 -8.62 -17.36 -6.76
C ILE A 236 -7.60 -17.99 -5.80
N ALA A 237 -7.86 -17.89 -4.51
CA ALA A 237 -7.07 -18.46 -3.43
C ALA A 237 -7.94 -19.27 -2.49
N GLY A 238 -7.40 -20.39 -2.01
CA GLY A 238 -7.99 -21.22 -0.97
C GLY A 238 -7.04 -21.33 0.21
N ASP A 239 -7.53 -20.96 1.39
CA ASP A 239 -6.73 -20.80 2.60
C ASP A 239 -7.21 -21.73 3.70
N TYR A 240 -6.25 -22.33 4.42
CA TYR A 240 -6.51 -23.02 5.67
C TYR A 240 -6.27 -22.09 6.85
N ILE A 241 -7.27 -21.92 7.71
CA ILE A 241 -7.19 -21.07 8.90
C ILE A 241 -6.80 -21.95 10.09
N PHE A 242 -5.59 -21.75 10.62
CA PHE A 242 -5.05 -22.62 11.67
C PHE A 242 -5.33 -22.06 13.07
N SER A 243 -5.87 -22.94 13.92
CA SER A 243 -6.19 -22.62 15.33
C SER A 243 -6.92 -21.27 15.51
N PRO A 244 -8.00 -20.99 14.76
CA PRO A 244 -8.71 -19.71 14.90
C PRO A 244 -9.25 -19.57 16.32
N LYS A 245 -9.11 -18.38 16.91
CA LYS A 245 -9.81 -18.06 18.15
C LYS A 245 -11.22 -17.61 17.81
N VAL A 246 -12.19 -18.27 18.41
CA VAL A 246 -13.61 -17.96 18.24
C VAL A 246 -14.18 -17.57 19.58
N TYR A 247 -14.77 -16.38 19.65
CA TYR A 247 -15.57 -15.93 20.78
C TYR A 247 -17.00 -15.69 20.29
N ASN A 248 -17.97 -16.33 20.91
CA ASN A 248 -19.39 -16.11 20.71
C ASN A 248 -20.18 -16.83 21.82
N GLU A 249 -21.48 -16.95 21.67
CA GLU A 249 -22.36 -17.61 22.62
C GLU A 249 -22.03 -19.10 22.86
N PHE A 250 -21.37 -19.78 21.91
CA PHE A 250 -20.97 -21.19 22.03
C PHE A 250 -19.48 -21.37 22.35
N SER A 251 -18.70 -20.29 22.46
CA SER A 251 -17.27 -20.38 22.65
C SER A 251 -16.74 -19.17 23.44
N ALA A 252 -16.16 -19.43 24.61
CA ALA A 252 -15.48 -18.41 25.41
C ALA A 252 -14.04 -18.11 24.93
N GLY A 253 -13.72 -18.41 23.67
CA GLY A 253 -12.36 -18.30 23.13
C GLY A 253 -11.70 -19.63 22.80
N ASN A 254 -12.48 -20.69 22.60
CA ASN A 254 -11.94 -21.96 22.15
C ASN A 254 -11.17 -21.73 20.85
N THR A 255 -9.96 -22.28 20.79
CA THR A 255 -9.30 -22.46 19.50
C THR A 255 -10.16 -23.46 18.75
N GLY A 256 -10.69 -23.07 17.60
CA GLY A 256 -11.17 -24.05 16.64
C GLY A 256 -10.06 -25.07 16.51
N GLY A 257 -10.29 -26.29 16.98
CA GLY A 257 -9.31 -27.36 16.83
C GLY A 257 -8.95 -27.52 15.35
N ASN A 258 -8.08 -28.46 14.98
CA ASN A 258 -7.74 -28.73 13.57
C ASN A 258 -8.94 -29.23 12.70
N ASN A 259 -10.17 -28.87 13.04
CA ASN A 259 -11.46 -29.25 12.44
C ASN A 259 -11.81 -28.47 11.16
N GLY A 260 -10.80 -28.04 10.40
CA GLY A 260 -11.01 -27.56 9.02
C GLY A 260 -11.73 -26.22 8.92
N SER A 261 -11.14 -25.15 9.47
CA SER A 261 -11.55 -23.78 9.13
C SER A 261 -10.83 -23.36 7.85
N TYR A 262 -11.55 -22.74 6.91
CA TYR A 262 -11.01 -22.37 5.61
C TYR A 262 -11.61 -21.08 5.09
N ALA A 263 -10.90 -20.43 4.19
CA ALA A 263 -11.39 -19.31 3.42
C ALA A 263 -11.17 -19.55 1.92
N VAL A 264 -12.02 -18.95 1.10
CA VAL A 264 -11.86 -18.89 -0.35
C VAL A 264 -12.07 -17.44 -0.76
N ARG A 265 -11.11 -16.89 -1.50
CA ARG A 265 -11.15 -15.50 -1.96
C ARG A 265 -10.81 -15.44 -3.43
N GLY A 266 -11.54 -14.65 -4.20
CA GLY A 266 -11.19 -14.40 -5.59
C GLY A 266 -11.65 -13.03 -6.04
N ALA A 267 -10.82 -12.37 -6.85
CA ALA A 267 -11.11 -11.05 -7.38
C ALA A 267 -10.87 -11.01 -8.89
N ILE A 268 -11.71 -10.25 -9.57
CA ILE A 268 -11.53 -9.86 -10.96
C ILE A 268 -11.51 -8.34 -11.06
N GLU A 269 -10.60 -7.81 -11.86
CA GLU A 269 -10.57 -6.39 -12.18
C GLU A 269 -11.02 -6.18 -13.63
N PHE A 270 -11.79 -5.13 -13.87
CA PHE A 270 -12.33 -4.84 -15.19
C PHE A 270 -12.56 -3.34 -15.40
N PRO A 271 -12.47 -2.85 -16.65
CA PRO A 271 -12.86 -1.49 -16.98
C PRO A 271 -14.38 -1.39 -17.06
N LEU A 272 -14.97 -0.43 -16.37
CA LEU A 272 -16.36 -0.02 -16.56
C LEU A 272 -16.43 1.50 -16.57
N ILE A 273 -17.11 2.08 -17.55
CA ILE A 273 -17.26 3.53 -17.76
C ILE A 273 -15.93 4.33 -17.72
N GLY A 274 -14.84 3.74 -18.23
CA GLY A 274 -13.51 4.37 -18.26
C GLY A 274 -12.72 4.30 -16.95
N LEU A 275 -13.32 3.76 -15.89
CA LEU A 275 -12.72 3.62 -14.57
C LEU A 275 -12.33 2.16 -14.29
N PRO A 276 -11.31 1.89 -13.44
CA PRO A 276 -10.93 0.54 -13.04
C PRO A 276 -11.81 0.08 -11.88
N TRP A 277 -12.54 -1.01 -12.08
CA TRP A 277 -13.41 -1.63 -11.07
C TRP A 277 -12.88 -2.99 -10.68
N MET A 278 -13.27 -3.44 -9.48
CA MET A 278 -13.02 -4.76 -8.94
C MET A 278 -14.34 -5.39 -8.49
N LEU A 279 -14.53 -6.66 -8.82
CA LEU A 279 -15.49 -7.53 -8.16
C LEU A 279 -14.73 -8.62 -7.40
N GLU A 280 -15.01 -8.79 -6.11
CA GLU A 280 -14.41 -9.83 -5.27
C GLU A 280 -15.50 -10.64 -4.56
N GLY A 281 -15.26 -11.95 -4.41
CA GLY A 281 -15.97 -12.81 -3.49
C GLY A 281 -15.04 -13.32 -2.39
N ASP A 282 -15.48 -13.21 -1.13
CA ASP A 282 -14.80 -13.71 0.06
C ASP A 282 -15.76 -14.64 0.79
N TYR A 283 -15.33 -15.89 0.98
CA TYR A 283 -16.05 -16.90 1.75
C TYR A 283 -15.18 -17.36 2.91
N ARG A 284 -15.74 -17.47 4.11
CA ARG A 284 -15.04 -17.98 5.29
C ARG A 284 -15.94 -18.98 6.02
N GLN A 285 -15.32 -20.08 6.46
CA GLN A 285 -15.90 -21.03 7.38
C GLN A 285 -15.02 -21.16 8.62
N TYR A 286 -15.62 -20.93 9.79
CA TYR A 286 -15.00 -21.24 11.07
C TYR A 286 -15.65 -22.49 11.68
N SER A 287 -14.83 -23.45 12.07
CA SER A 287 -15.25 -24.73 12.64
C SER A 287 -14.58 -24.91 14.00
N TYR A 288 -15.39 -25.12 15.04
CA TYR A 288 -14.95 -25.30 16.41
C TYR A 288 -15.92 -26.19 17.17
N GLN A 289 -15.57 -26.47 18.40
CA GLN A 289 -16.27 -27.42 19.24
C GLN A 289 -16.87 -26.70 20.44
N HIS A 290 -18.16 -26.92 20.67
CA HIS A 290 -18.86 -26.48 21.87
C HIS A 290 -18.88 -27.65 22.86
N ASN A 291 -18.51 -27.38 24.12
CA ASN A 291 -18.61 -28.32 25.25
C ASN A 291 -18.05 -29.73 25.05
N GLN A 292 -17.07 -29.91 24.16
CA GLN A 292 -16.43 -31.21 23.99
C GLN A 292 -15.73 -31.66 25.27
N GLY A 293 -16.01 -32.89 25.69
CA GLY A 293 -15.48 -33.47 26.93
C GLY A 293 -16.22 -33.02 28.19
N VAL A 294 -17.22 -32.14 28.10
CA VAL A 294 -18.11 -31.79 29.21
C VAL A 294 -19.27 -32.78 29.22
N ALA A 295 -19.51 -33.43 30.36
CA ALA A 295 -20.64 -34.34 30.49
C ALA A 295 -21.96 -33.57 30.48
N THR A 296 -22.92 -34.02 29.68
CA THR A 296 -24.30 -33.52 29.75
C THR A 296 -24.85 -33.77 31.15
N PRO A 297 -25.44 -32.76 31.83
CA PRO A 297 -26.06 -32.94 33.13
C PRO A 297 -27.09 -34.08 33.13
N ALA A 298 -27.16 -34.83 34.23
CA ALA A 298 -28.02 -36.02 34.32
C ALA A 298 -29.52 -35.66 34.29
N ASP A 299 -29.86 -34.43 34.64
CA ASP A 299 -31.19 -33.83 34.63
C ASP A 299 -31.53 -33.09 33.33
N TYR A 300 -30.64 -33.12 32.34
CA TYR A 300 -30.92 -32.55 31.01
C TYR A 300 -32.07 -33.28 30.34
N VAL A 301 -33.08 -32.51 29.89
CA VAL A 301 -34.24 -33.00 29.14
C VAL A 301 -34.18 -32.42 27.73
N HIS A 302 -34.07 -33.28 26.73
CA HIS A 302 -34.07 -32.84 25.33
C HIS A 302 -35.37 -32.08 25.02
N ASP A 303 -35.26 -30.92 24.37
CA ASP A 303 -36.37 -30.04 23.98
C ASP A 303 -37.20 -29.41 25.12
N ASP A 304 -36.70 -29.41 26.36
CA ASP A 304 -37.36 -28.75 27.49
C ASP A 304 -36.53 -27.58 28.06
N PRO A 305 -36.65 -26.38 27.46
CA PRO A 305 -35.90 -25.20 27.90
C PRO A 305 -36.33 -24.69 29.30
N LEU A 306 -37.46 -25.15 29.84
CA LEU A 306 -37.91 -24.80 31.19
C LEU A 306 -37.26 -25.65 32.28
N HIS A 307 -36.67 -26.80 31.92
CA HIS A 307 -35.98 -27.70 32.85
C HIS A 307 -34.47 -27.80 32.60
N ASN A 308 -33.98 -27.37 31.42
CA ASN A 308 -32.55 -27.29 31.08
C ASN A 308 -31.83 -26.10 31.74
N HIS A 309 -32.08 -25.89 33.03
CA HIS A 309 -31.42 -24.87 33.83
C HIS A 309 -29.91 -25.14 33.90
N CYS A 310 -29.15 -24.07 33.89
CA CYS A 310 -27.73 -24.13 34.13
C CYS A 310 -27.42 -24.62 35.55
N PRO A 311 -26.77 -25.79 35.71
CA PRO A 311 -26.53 -26.38 37.03
C PRO A 311 -25.57 -25.52 37.86
N VAL A 312 -24.66 -24.79 37.20
CA VAL A 312 -23.70 -23.88 37.84
C VAL A 312 -23.58 -22.61 37.00
N ALA A 313 -23.61 -21.44 37.66
CA ALA A 313 -23.34 -20.16 37.00
C ALA A 313 -21.89 -20.15 36.45
N GLY A 314 -21.74 -19.85 35.16
CA GLY A 314 -20.44 -19.84 34.49
C GLY A 314 -19.98 -21.20 33.97
N ASP A 315 -20.84 -22.22 33.96
CA ASP A 315 -20.59 -23.46 33.23
C ASP A 315 -20.38 -23.14 31.73
N PRO A 316 -19.29 -23.61 31.08
CA PRO A 316 -19.11 -23.47 29.63
C PRO A 316 -20.27 -24.11 28.82
N GLY A 317 -20.98 -25.05 29.45
CA GLY A 317 -22.32 -25.56 29.16
C GLY A 317 -23.36 -24.55 28.70
N CYS A 318 -23.28 -23.36 29.29
CA CYS A 318 -24.43 -22.49 29.46
C CYS A 318 -24.43 -21.31 28.52
N VAL A 319 -25.47 -21.26 27.69
CA VAL A 319 -25.61 -20.28 26.62
C VAL A 319 -26.78 -19.33 26.92
N THR A 320 -26.59 -18.04 26.65
CA THR A 320 -27.66 -17.03 26.79
C THR A 320 -28.71 -17.23 25.70
N VAL A 321 -29.98 -17.37 26.09
CA VAL A 321 -31.11 -17.49 25.15
C VAL A 321 -31.55 -16.15 24.58
N ILE A 322 -32.08 -16.19 23.36
CA ILE A 322 -32.69 -15.04 22.68
C ILE A 322 -34.12 -14.84 23.22
N GLY A 323 -34.47 -13.59 23.56
CA GLY A 323 -35.86 -13.21 23.83
C GLY A 323 -36.37 -13.47 25.27
N GLY A 324 -35.50 -13.45 26.27
CA GLY A 324 -35.95 -13.48 27.68
C GLY A 324 -36.90 -12.34 28.00
N ASN A 325 -37.97 -12.63 28.76
CA ASN A 325 -39.00 -11.66 29.16
C ASN A 325 -39.20 -11.65 30.69
N GLN A 326 -40.09 -10.81 31.21
CA GLN A 326 -40.30 -10.67 32.67
C GLN A 326 -40.84 -11.94 33.36
N PHE A 327 -41.32 -12.93 32.61
CA PHE A 327 -41.74 -14.25 33.09
C PHE A 327 -40.67 -15.34 32.86
N THR A 328 -39.68 -15.08 31.99
CA THR A 328 -38.50 -15.91 31.72
C THR A 328 -37.24 -15.03 31.76
N PRO A 329 -36.76 -14.68 32.96
CA PRO A 329 -35.67 -13.72 33.14
C PRO A 329 -34.34 -14.35 32.74
N VAL A 330 -34.04 -14.41 31.43
CA VAL A 330 -32.79 -14.90 30.81
C VAL A 330 -32.06 -15.95 31.66
N ALA A 331 -32.70 -17.11 31.82
CA ALA A 331 -32.01 -18.28 32.29
C ALA A 331 -31.09 -18.73 31.15
N GLN A 332 -29.78 -18.77 31.41
CA GLN A 332 -28.89 -19.51 30.54
C GLN A 332 -29.43 -20.95 30.41
N VAL A 333 -29.33 -21.52 29.22
CA VAL A 333 -29.70 -22.92 28.97
C VAL A 333 -28.45 -23.73 28.71
N PHE A 334 -28.42 -24.95 29.25
CA PHE A 334 -27.35 -25.88 28.94
C PHE A 334 -27.50 -26.36 27.48
N VAL A 335 -26.43 -26.22 26.69
CA VAL A 335 -26.37 -26.73 25.31
C VAL A 335 -25.35 -27.89 25.27
N PRO A 336 -25.79 -29.11 24.91
CA PRO A 336 -24.90 -30.26 24.82
C PRO A 336 -23.75 -30.08 23.81
N ALA A 337 -22.73 -30.92 23.92
CA ALA A 337 -21.59 -30.87 23.02
C ALA A 337 -21.98 -31.08 21.54
N PHE A 338 -21.55 -30.17 20.67
CA PHE A 338 -21.73 -30.31 19.22
C PHE A 338 -20.63 -29.59 18.44
N ALA A 339 -20.49 -29.97 17.17
CA ALA A 339 -19.57 -29.32 16.24
C ALA A 339 -20.23 -28.08 15.62
N VAL A 340 -19.68 -26.91 15.94
CA VAL A 340 -20.21 -25.62 15.49
C VAL A 340 -19.54 -25.21 14.19
N ARG A 341 -20.34 -24.70 13.24
CA ARG A 341 -19.86 -24.14 11.98
C ARG A 341 -20.52 -22.79 11.72
N ASP A 342 -19.68 -21.78 11.62
CA ASP A 342 -20.05 -20.43 11.19
C ASP A 342 -19.62 -20.22 9.74
N TYR A 343 -20.52 -19.66 8.95
CA TYR A 343 -20.34 -19.40 7.53
C TYR A 343 -20.60 -17.94 7.22
N ASP A 344 -19.69 -17.30 6.51
CA ASP A 344 -19.92 -15.99 5.92
C ASP A 344 -19.45 -15.94 4.47
N PHE A 345 -20.20 -15.20 3.67
CA PHE A 345 -19.87 -14.87 2.30
C PHE A 345 -20.12 -13.38 2.09
N ASP A 346 -19.22 -12.69 1.41
CA ASP A 346 -19.48 -11.35 0.94
C ASP A 346 -18.99 -11.13 -0.49
N ALA A 347 -19.83 -10.43 -1.26
CA ALA A 347 -19.52 -9.96 -2.59
C ALA A 347 -19.24 -8.45 -2.52
N ARG A 348 -18.08 -8.03 -3.02
CA ARG A 348 -17.56 -6.66 -2.92
C ARG A 348 -17.40 -6.07 -4.31
N LEU A 349 -17.93 -4.85 -4.51
CA LEU A 349 -17.71 -4.05 -5.70
C LEU A 349 -16.89 -2.82 -5.31
N GLY A 350 -15.70 -2.70 -5.89
CA GLY A 350 -14.73 -1.65 -5.58
C GLY A 350 -14.38 -0.79 -6.79
N LEU A 351 -14.18 0.51 -6.54
CA LEU A 351 -13.58 1.45 -7.47
C LEU A 351 -12.12 1.68 -7.06
N LYS A 352 -11.19 1.55 -8.02
CA LYS A 352 -9.78 1.82 -7.77
C LYS A 352 -9.57 3.33 -7.54
N ILE A 353 -8.93 3.67 -6.43
CA ILE A 353 -8.65 5.07 -6.04
C ILE A 353 -7.16 5.43 -6.03
N ALA A 354 -6.28 4.43 -5.91
CA ALA A 354 -4.84 4.66 -5.87
C ALA A 354 -4.05 3.41 -6.30
N ASP A 355 -2.78 3.63 -6.65
CA ASP A 355 -1.82 2.58 -6.93
C ASP A 355 -0.92 2.27 -5.71
N PRO A 356 -0.48 1.01 -5.54
CA PRO A 356 -0.88 -0.16 -6.32
C PRO A 356 -2.20 -0.77 -5.83
N ARG A 357 -3.20 -0.86 -6.73
CA ARG A 357 -4.44 -1.64 -6.57
C ARG A 357 -5.21 -1.40 -5.26
N ILE A 358 -5.40 -0.12 -4.90
CA ILE A 358 -6.20 0.28 -3.72
C ILE A 358 -7.62 0.63 -4.17
N TYR A 359 -8.60 0.00 -3.54
CA TYR A 359 -10.02 0.06 -3.83
C TYR A 359 -10.81 0.59 -2.63
N ILE A 360 -11.88 1.34 -2.91
CA ILE A 360 -12.96 1.59 -1.96
C ILE A 360 -14.26 1.08 -2.58
N GLY A 361 -15.17 0.59 -1.77
CA GLY A 361 -16.33 -0.10 -2.33
C GLY A 361 -17.50 -0.30 -1.40
N ILE A 362 -18.51 -0.93 -1.98
CA ILE A 362 -19.68 -1.45 -1.29
C ILE A 362 -19.64 -2.97 -1.30
N GLY A 363 -20.16 -3.58 -0.24
CA GLY A 363 -20.22 -5.03 -0.10
C GLY A 363 -21.60 -5.49 0.29
N TYR A 364 -21.99 -6.69 -0.14
CA TYR A 364 -23.16 -7.39 0.34
C TYR A 364 -22.74 -8.66 1.05
N MET A 365 -23.12 -8.79 2.32
CA MET A 365 -22.80 -9.93 3.16
C MET A 365 -24.00 -10.84 3.35
N TYR A 366 -23.71 -12.14 3.42
CA TYR A 366 -24.58 -13.21 3.84
C TYR A 366 -23.87 -14.05 4.92
N ARG A 367 -24.53 -14.30 6.05
CA ARG A 367 -23.98 -15.08 7.17
C ARG A 367 -25.00 -16.11 7.67
N THR A 368 -24.54 -17.30 8.01
CA THR A 368 -25.37 -18.39 8.56
C THR A 368 -24.54 -19.31 9.45
N GLY A 369 -25.21 -20.13 10.27
CA GLY A 369 -24.57 -21.21 11.04
C GLY A 369 -25.31 -22.54 10.90
N ASN A 370 -24.81 -23.58 11.55
CA ASN A 370 -25.45 -24.92 11.59
C ASN A 370 -26.30 -25.19 12.84
N TYR A 371 -26.59 -24.15 13.64
CA TYR A 371 -27.25 -24.25 14.95
C TYR A 371 -28.58 -23.47 15.00
N GLY A 372 -29.25 -23.34 13.86
CA GLY A 372 -30.65 -22.94 13.77
C GLY A 372 -30.93 -21.44 13.64
N TYR A 373 -29.98 -20.53 13.92
CA TYR A 373 -30.23 -19.10 13.77
C TYR A 373 -30.60 -18.66 12.35
N PRO A 374 -31.38 -17.57 12.21
CA PRO A 374 -31.79 -17.08 10.90
C PRO A 374 -30.57 -16.65 10.10
N ARG A 375 -30.66 -16.82 8.78
CA ARG A 375 -29.70 -16.27 7.84
C ARG A 375 -29.67 -14.76 7.96
N LEU A 376 -28.48 -14.19 8.11
CA LEU A 376 -28.28 -12.76 8.24
C LEU A 376 -27.73 -12.18 6.95
N ASN A 377 -28.17 -11.00 6.58
CA ASN A 377 -27.64 -10.29 5.43
C ASN A 377 -27.58 -8.78 5.67
N GLY A 378 -26.66 -8.10 4.97
CA GLY A 378 -26.49 -6.66 5.12
C GLY A 378 -25.58 -6.06 4.06
N VAL A 379 -25.73 -4.75 3.86
CA VAL A 379 -24.85 -3.97 3.00
C VAL A 379 -23.80 -3.28 3.85
N GLY A 380 -22.57 -3.24 3.35
CA GLY A 380 -21.44 -2.60 3.98
C GLY A 380 -20.62 -1.78 2.99
N PHE A 381 -19.56 -1.19 3.51
CA PHE A 381 -18.58 -0.44 2.74
C PHE A 381 -17.19 -0.70 3.31
N GLY A 382 -16.17 -0.50 2.50
CA GLY A 382 -14.81 -0.82 2.92
C GLY A 382 -13.75 -0.31 1.97
N ALA A 383 -12.51 -0.59 2.35
CA ALA A 383 -11.32 -0.33 1.58
C ALA A 383 -10.45 -1.58 1.54
N GLU A 384 -9.81 -1.82 0.41
CA GLU A 384 -8.99 -3.01 0.19
C GLU A 384 -7.85 -2.72 -0.76
N LYS A 385 -6.69 -3.31 -0.49
CA LYS A 385 -5.55 -3.37 -1.40
C LYS A 385 -5.41 -4.81 -1.85
N LEU A 386 -5.52 -5.08 -3.16
CA LEU A 386 -5.34 -6.43 -3.73
C LEU A 386 -3.84 -6.80 -3.82
N PRO A 387 -3.48 -8.09 -3.75
CA PRO A 387 -2.09 -8.52 -3.95
C PRO A 387 -1.63 -8.22 -5.38
N ASP A 388 -0.38 -7.82 -5.59
CA ASP A 388 0.21 -7.63 -6.93
C ASP A 388 0.88 -8.93 -7.37
N LEU A 389 0.23 -9.73 -8.23
CA LEU A 389 0.68 -11.10 -8.51
C LEU A 389 1.79 -11.18 -9.58
N ASP A 390 2.14 -10.05 -10.19
CA ASP A 390 3.34 -9.91 -11.04
C ASP A 390 4.65 -9.82 -10.25
N GLN A 391 4.58 -9.50 -8.96
CA GLN A 391 5.75 -9.32 -8.11
C GLN A 391 6.08 -10.60 -7.36
N ALA A 392 7.36 -10.90 -7.13
CA ALA A 392 7.75 -12.09 -6.36
C ALA A 392 7.11 -12.12 -4.96
N PHE A 393 6.91 -10.95 -4.35
CA PHE A 393 6.23 -10.78 -3.09
C PHE A 393 5.28 -9.58 -3.15
N SER A 394 4.08 -9.70 -2.60
CA SER A 394 3.17 -8.56 -2.46
C SER A 394 2.40 -8.60 -1.15
N LEU A 395 2.33 -7.44 -0.49
CA LEU A 395 1.47 -7.25 0.68
C LEU A 395 0.08 -6.84 0.25
N TYR A 396 -0.94 -7.29 0.98
CA TYR A 396 -2.32 -6.92 0.72
C TYR A 396 -3.11 -6.84 2.03
N GLY A 397 -4.31 -6.25 1.97
CA GLY A 397 -5.16 -6.19 3.14
C GLY A 397 -6.48 -5.49 2.89
N SER A 398 -7.45 -5.77 3.75
CA SER A 398 -8.82 -5.29 3.62
C SER A 398 -9.43 -4.92 4.96
N LEU A 399 -10.34 -3.95 4.91
CA LEU A 399 -11.15 -3.52 6.04
C LEU A 399 -12.57 -3.18 5.54
N TRP A 400 -13.56 -3.95 6.03
CA TRP A 400 -14.94 -3.85 5.59
C TRP A 400 -15.88 -3.73 6.79
N TYR A 401 -16.79 -2.76 6.75
CA TYR A 401 -17.76 -2.51 7.82
C TYR A 401 -19.20 -2.65 7.31
N TYR A 402 -19.97 -3.49 8.00
CA TYR A 402 -21.37 -3.77 7.73
C TYR A 402 -22.22 -3.29 8.93
N PRO A 403 -22.81 -2.09 8.87
CA PRO A 403 -23.47 -1.46 10.02
C PRO A 403 -24.79 -2.12 10.45
N ASN A 404 -25.35 -2.99 9.61
CA ASN A 404 -26.65 -3.60 9.85
C ASN A 404 -26.80 -4.94 9.11
N VAL A 405 -26.23 -6.00 9.68
CA VAL A 405 -26.38 -7.37 9.20
C VAL A 405 -27.46 -8.04 10.02
N ARG A 406 -28.60 -8.38 9.41
CA ARG A 406 -29.81 -8.78 10.12
C ARG A 406 -30.54 -9.94 9.47
N GLY A 407 -31.34 -10.64 10.26
CA GLY A 407 -32.22 -11.72 9.81
C GLY A 407 -33.36 -11.92 10.80
N THR A 408 -34.51 -12.31 10.29
CA THR A 408 -35.71 -12.55 11.10
C THR A 408 -35.83 -14.03 11.35
N CYS A 409 -35.92 -14.44 12.61
CA CYS A 409 -36.31 -15.82 12.92
C CYS A 409 -37.83 -15.95 12.87
N GLY A 410 -38.30 -17.04 12.25
CA GLY A 410 -39.69 -17.45 12.31
C GLY A 410 -40.01 -18.17 13.63
N THR A 411 -41.29 -18.49 13.83
CA THR A 411 -41.79 -19.19 15.03
C THR A 411 -41.22 -20.61 15.21
N ASP A 412 -40.79 -21.24 14.11
CA ASP A 412 -40.27 -22.62 14.13
C ASP A 412 -38.87 -22.71 14.77
N VAL A 413 -38.14 -21.60 14.79
CA VAL A 413 -36.78 -21.47 15.34
C VAL A 413 -36.77 -20.64 16.61
N CYS A 414 -37.63 -19.62 16.69
CA CYS A 414 -37.78 -18.72 17.83
C CYS A 414 -39.19 -18.85 18.42
N PRO A 415 -39.41 -19.74 19.40
CA PRO A 415 -40.75 -20.06 19.90
C PRO A 415 -41.45 -18.90 20.64
N THR A 416 -40.70 -17.90 21.10
CA THR A 416 -41.22 -16.73 21.82
C THR A 416 -41.77 -15.63 20.90
N GLY A 417 -41.66 -15.79 19.57
CA GLY A 417 -42.21 -14.88 18.55
C GLY A 417 -41.20 -14.53 17.45
N PRO A 418 -41.59 -13.76 16.43
CA PRO A 418 -40.66 -13.31 15.40
C PRO A 418 -39.71 -12.25 15.97
N TYR A 419 -38.42 -12.55 16.03
CA TYR A 419 -37.38 -11.58 16.40
C TYR A 419 -36.49 -11.28 15.20
N THR A 420 -36.09 -10.01 15.09
CA THR A 420 -34.99 -9.63 14.21
C THR A 420 -33.70 -9.68 15.01
N LEU A 421 -32.80 -10.57 14.62
CA LEU A 421 -31.40 -10.53 15.04
C LEU A 421 -30.66 -9.51 14.17
N ALA A 422 -29.78 -8.71 14.79
CA ALA A 422 -28.92 -7.79 14.07
C ALA A 422 -27.56 -7.60 14.75
N TYR A 423 -26.54 -7.44 13.90
CA TYR A 423 -25.18 -7.06 14.28
C TYR A 423 -24.71 -5.84 13.47
N ASN A 424 -23.76 -5.09 14.03
CA ASN A 424 -22.76 -4.42 13.20
C ASN A 424 -21.51 -5.33 13.12
N ILE A 425 -20.93 -5.48 11.94
CA ILE A 425 -19.81 -6.40 11.71
C ILE A 425 -18.65 -5.65 11.06
N LEU A 426 -17.46 -5.82 11.61
CA LEU A 426 -16.19 -5.37 11.03
C LEU A 426 -15.40 -6.61 10.58
N LYS A 427 -15.07 -6.71 9.29
CA LYS A 427 -14.15 -7.72 8.74
C LYS A 427 -12.80 -7.08 8.41
N TYR A 428 -11.73 -7.81 8.67
CA TYR A 428 -10.38 -7.38 8.35
C TYR A 428 -9.52 -8.54 7.85
N GLN A 429 -8.52 -8.21 7.04
CA GLN A 429 -7.49 -9.14 6.58
C GLN A 429 -6.20 -8.37 6.34
N ILE A 430 -5.08 -8.99 6.70
CA ILE A 430 -3.75 -8.57 6.28
C ILE A 430 -2.99 -9.81 5.84
N GLY A 431 -2.30 -9.72 4.72
CA GLY A 431 -1.63 -10.87 4.14
C GLY A 431 -0.48 -10.49 3.23
N GLY A 432 0.25 -11.53 2.83
CA GLY A 432 1.30 -11.47 1.84
C GLY A 432 1.14 -12.64 0.87
N THR A 433 1.48 -12.39 -0.40
CA THR A 433 1.58 -13.44 -1.40
C THR A 433 3.04 -13.64 -1.82
N PHE A 434 3.40 -14.87 -2.15
CA PHE A 434 4.69 -15.20 -2.76
C PHE A 434 4.46 -15.93 -4.09
N ASN A 435 4.92 -15.32 -5.19
CA ASN A 435 4.77 -15.86 -6.53
C ASN A 435 5.96 -16.72 -6.94
N PHE A 436 5.70 -17.84 -7.62
CA PHE A 436 6.73 -18.78 -8.05
C PHE A 436 7.23 -18.48 -9.47
N GLY A 437 7.75 -17.27 -9.68
CA GLY A 437 8.29 -16.83 -10.97
C GLY A 437 7.23 -16.76 -12.06
N SER A 438 7.39 -17.56 -13.12
CA SER A 438 6.44 -17.60 -14.26
C SER A 438 5.22 -18.49 -14.02
N SER A 439 5.10 -19.13 -12.86
CA SER A 439 3.95 -19.96 -12.52
C SER A 439 2.72 -19.10 -12.21
N PRO A 440 1.50 -19.51 -12.63
CA PRO A 440 0.26 -18.89 -12.15
C PRO A 440 -0.01 -19.20 -10.66
N LEU A 441 0.72 -20.16 -10.08
CA LEU A 441 0.60 -20.53 -8.68
C LEU A 441 1.28 -19.50 -7.76
N PHE A 442 0.61 -19.17 -6.66
CA PHE A 442 1.17 -18.38 -5.58
C PHE A 442 0.84 -18.95 -4.20
N LEU A 443 1.71 -18.68 -3.24
CA LEU A 443 1.46 -18.93 -1.82
C LEU A 443 0.73 -17.72 -1.23
N ASP A 444 -0.33 -17.96 -0.48
CA ASP A 444 -1.06 -16.94 0.29
C ASP A 444 -0.86 -17.18 1.79
N PHE A 445 -0.67 -16.13 2.57
CA PHE A 445 -0.51 -16.25 4.02
C PHE A 445 -0.83 -14.94 4.73
N GLY A 446 -1.27 -15.04 5.98
CA GLY A 446 -1.50 -13.84 6.78
C GLY A 446 -2.37 -14.07 7.99
N PHE A 447 -3.13 -13.03 8.34
CA PHE A 447 -4.08 -13.03 9.43
C PHE A 447 -5.40 -12.41 9.00
N LEU A 448 -6.50 -13.08 9.32
CA LEU A 448 -7.85 -12.62 9.00
C LEU A 448 -8.74 -12.70 10.24
N GLY A 449 -9.83 -11.93 10.21
CA GLY A 449 -10.84 -12.03 11.23
C GLY A 449 -12.05 -11.13 11.00
N ASP A 450 -12.98 -11.24 11.91
CA ASP A 450 -14.17 -10.43 12.00
C ASP A 450 -14.57 -10.16 13.46
N ARG A 451 -15.41 -9.14 13.64
CA ARG A 451 -16.01 -8.80 14.92
C ARG A 451 -17.43 -8.33 14.70
N GLY A 452 -18.38 -9.02 15.32
CA GLY A 452 -19.78 -8.60 15.40
C GLY A 452 -20.10 -8.02 16.78
N ARG A 453 -20.68 -6.81 16.82
CA ARG A 453 -21.31 -6.30 18.03
C ARG A 453 -22.83 -6.41 17.94
N ASN A 454 -23.42 -6.94 18.99
CA ASN A 454 -24.85 -7.09 19.13
C ASN A 454 -25.54 -5.73 18.96
N LYS A 455 -26.53 -5.69 18.07
CA LYS A 455 -27.34 -4.50 17.81
C LYS A 455 -28.79 -4.67 18.23
N SER A 456 -29.35 -5.86 18.02
CA SER A 456 -30.74 -6.17 18.37
C SER A 456 -30.91 -7.68 18.48
N ASN A 457 -31.41 -8.15 19.63
CA ASN A 457 -31.79 -9.54 19.91
C ASN A 457 -30.74 -10.61 19.56
N ALA A 458 -29.47 -10.22 19.36
CA ALA A 458 -28.40 -11.18 19.16
C ALA A 458 -28.03 -11.80 20.52
N PRO A 459 -27.58 -13.07 20.56
CA PRO A 459 -27.29 -13.76 21.81
C PRO A 459 -26.04 -13.19 22.53
N ALA A 460 -25.00 -12.83 21.78
CA ALA A 460 -23.75 -12.29 22.32
C ALA A 460 -23.01 -11.47 21.25
N ASP A 461 -22.00 -10.70 21.65
CA ASP A 461 -20.98 -10.25 20.70
C ASP A 461 -20.17 -11.45 20.19
N PHE A 462 -19.60 -11.35 18.99
CA PHE A 462 -18.71 -12.39 18.48
C PHE A 462 -17.42 -11.83 17.88
N THR A 463 -16.40 -12.67 17.86
CA THR A 463 -15.16 -12.45 17.09
C THR A 463 -14.61 -13.78 16.58
N HIS A 464 -14.21 -13.82 15.32
CA HIS A 464 -13.42 -14.90 14.76
C HIS A 464 -12.11 -14.32 14.27
N ASN A 465 -10.98 -14.94 14.63
CA ASN A 465 -9.70 -14.51 14.08
C ASN A 465 -8.70 -15.64 14.05
N GLY A 466 -7.89 -15.67 13.01
CA GLY A 466 -6.87 -16.69 12.88
C GLY A 466 -5.83 -16.34 11.83
N PRO A 467 -4.61 -16.82 12.02
CA PRO A 467 -3.65 -16.86 10.95
C PRO A 467 -4.07 -17.91 9.90
N TYR A 468 -3.65 -17.71 8.66
CA TYR A 468 -3.94 -18.62 7.56
C TYR A 468 -2.73 -18.81 6.64
N VAL A 469 -2.76 -19.92 5.91
CA VAL A 469 -1.86 -20.21 4.80
C VAL A 469 -2.65 -20.95 3.73
N GLY A 470 -2.37 -20.65 2.47
CA GLY A 470 -3.12 -21.16 1.34
C GLY A 470 -2.34 -21.10 0.04
N LEU A 471 -3.00 -21.55 -1.01
CA LEU A 471 -2.49 -21.48 -2.37
C LEU A 471 -3.52 -20.79 -3.25
N GLY A 472 -3.05 -20.03 -4.23
CA GLY A 472 -3.90 -19.43 -5.23
C GLY A 472 -3.36 -19.53 -6.64
N LEU A 473 -4.24 -19.27 -7.60
CA LEU A 473 -3.94 -19.21 -9.02
C LEU A 473 -4.30 -17.81 -9.53
N HIS A 474 -3.40 -17.22 -10.32
CA HIS A 474 -3.64 -15.97 -11.05
C HIS A 474 -3.66 -16.21 -12.57
N PHE A 475 -4.40 -15.39 -13.32
CA PHE A 475 -4.63 -15.59 -14.75
C PHE A 475 -5.02 -14.32 -15.53
#